data_AF-A0A6L4Z1B1-F1
#
_entry.id   AF-A0A6L4Z1B1-F1
#
_cell.length_a   1.000
_cell.length_b   1.000
_cell.length_c   1.000
_cell.angle_alpha   90.00
_cell.angle_beta   90.00
_cell.angle_gamma   90.00
#
_symmetry.space_group_name_H-M   'P 1'
#
loop_
_entity.id
_entity.type
_entity.pdbx_description
1 polymer ?
#
loop_
_entity_poly.entity_id
_entity_poly.type
_entity_poly.pdbx_seq_one_letter_code
_entity_poly.pdbx_strand_id
1 'polypeptide(L)'
;MDWLTNNPIANLHGLDFLAFYLCIATLTIVICWLMIRNTDNSNTLQPLQIPQMPDAYEIAYLRGKENEVIRLGVFNLIDKGYLQLGTIYLEKRASHPDPSSLPNLEKSLFGWISQQTETVIENSVTKTITGVKPSQLFRTMNIREKTYCEGYQQILEKNRLVTSEKVKQVAWGVGTSGALFLICLVGYKVAVASSQGRHNVGFLIVLSIISLIALIIACVPP
;
A
#
# COMPACT_ATOMS: atom_id res chain seq x y z
N MET A 1 12.43 42.46 17.17
CA MET A 1 12.20 41.17 16.45
C MET A 1 11.60 41.43 15.06
N ASP A 2 11.82 42.62 14.51
CA ASP A 2 11.04 43.15 13.39
C ASP A 2 11.46 42.58 12.03
N TRP A 3 12.61 41.91 11.97
CA TRP A 3 13.11 41.28 10.75
C TRP A 3 12.29 40.04 10.32
N LEU A 4 11.68 39.33 11.28
CA LEU A 4 10.85 38.15 11.00
C LEU A 4 9.46 38.53 10.45
N THR A 5 8.99 39.73 10.74
CA THR A 5 7.68 40.24 10.31
C THR A 5 7.77 41.21 9.13
N ASN A 6 8.93 41.86 8.93
CA ASN A 6 9.17 42.75 7.79
C ASN A 6 10.00 42.05 6.72
N ASN A 7 9.36 41.18 5.95
CA ASN A 7 9.97 40.59 4.76
C ASN A 7 8.95 40.53 3.60
N PRO A 8 9.41 40.29 2.35
CA PRO A 8 8.56 40.35 1.17
C PRO A 8 7.37 39.37 1.26
N ILE A 9 7.59 38.20 1.85
CA ILE A 9 6.58 37.14 1.97
C ILE A 9 5.52 37.51 3.02
N ALA A 10 5.94 38.06 4.16
CA ALA A 10 5.05 38.57 5.20
C ALA A 10 4.19 39.73 4.68
N ASN A 11 4.78 40.61 3.87
CA ASN A 11 4.15 41.81 3.32
C ASN A 11 3.32 41.57 2.06
N LEU A 12 3.22 40.35 1.52
CA LEU A 12 2.26 40.05 0.45
C LEU A 12 0.83 39.97 1.02
N HIS A 13 -0.12 40.70 0.44
CA HIS A 13 -1.49 40.78 0.94
C HIS A 13 -2.48 39.99 0.07
N GLY A 14 -3.49 39.42 0.73
CA GLY A 14 -4.70 38.89 0.10
C GLY A 14 -4.44 37.96 -1.09
N LEU A 15 -4.87 38.39 -2.27
CA LEU A 15 -4.82 37.62 -3.51
C LEU A 15 -3.38 37.37 -3.99
N ASP A 16 -2.46 38.32 -3.79
CA ASP A 16 -1.08 38.20 -4.26
C ASP A 16 -0.35 37.07 -3.53
N PHE A 17 -0.57 36.95 -2.22
CA PHE A 17 -0.03 35.83 -1.46
C PHE A 17 -0.64 34.49 -1.89
N LEU A 18 -1.94 34.47 -2.19
CA LEU A 18 -2.62 33.24 -2.62
C LEU A 18 -2.08 32.76 -3.98
N ALA A 19 -1.88 33.68 -4.93
CA ALA A 19 -1.27 33.38 -6.23
C ALA A 19 0.19 32.93 -6.07
N PHE A 20 0.96 33.58 -5.20
CA PHE A 20 2.32 33.16 -4.85
C PHE A 20 2.35 31.75 -4.26
N TYR A 21 1.49 31.47 -3.27
CA TYR A 21 1.38 30.15 -2.66
C TYR A 21 1.02 29.09 -3.69
N LEU A 22 0.05 29.36 -4.57
CA LEU A 22 -0.35 28.45 -5.63
C LEU A 22 0.82 28.14 -6.56
N CYS A 23 1.59 29.16 -6.97
CA CYS A 23 2.79 28.98 -7.79
C CYS A 23 3.82 28.08 -7.09
N ILE A 24 4.13 28.35 -5.82
CA ILE A 24 5.05 27.52 -5.04
C ILE A 24 4.53 26.09 -4.88
N ALA A 25 3.25 25.91 -4.55
CA ALA A 25 2.64 24.60 -4.39
C ALA A 25 2.69 23.79 -5.69
N THR A 26 2.30 24.38 -6.81
CA THR A 26 2.36 23.73 -8.12
C THR A 26 3.80 23.35 -8.50
N LEU A 27 4.77 24.24 -8.27
CA LEU A 27 6.18 23.95 -8.53
C LEU A 27 6.69 22.81 -7.65
N THR A 28 6.39 22.82 -6.34
CA THR A 28 6.75 21.74 -5.42
C THR A 28 6.15 20.41 -5.88
N ILE A 29 4.88 20.39 -6.26
CA ILE A 29 4.20 19.18 -6.75
C ILE A 29 4.87 18.66 -8.02
N VAL A 30 5.14 19.54 -9.00
CA VAL A 30 5.79 19.17 -10.27
C VAL A 30 7.20 18.62 -10.03
N ILE A 31 7.99 19.27 -9.17
CA ILE A 31 9.34 18.78 -8.83
C ILE A 31 9.27 17.42 -8.15
N CYS A 32 8.38 17.23 -7.17
CA CYS A 32 8.21 15.95 -6.48
C CYS A 32 7.79 14.84 -7.45
N TRP A 33 6.82 15.14 -8.32
CA TRP A 33 6.35 14.22 -9.36
C TRP A 33 7.48 13.82 -10.33
N LEU A 34 8.25 14.79 -10.83
CA LEU A 34 9.39 14.54 -11.72
C LEU A 34 10.48 13.71 -11.04
N MET A 35 10.81 14.00 -9.77
CA MET A 35 11.81 13.23 -9.02
C MET A 35 11.39 11.76 -8.88
N ILE A 36 10.11 11.51 -8.56
CA ILE A 36 9.59 10.16 -8.41
C ILE A 36 9.57 9.44 -9.77
N ARG A 37 9.09 10.11 -10.83
CA ARG A 37 9.00 9.53 -12.16
C ARG A 37 10.37 9.24 -12.77
N ASN A 38 11.37 10.09 -12.54
CA ASN A 38 12.73 9.87 -13.01
C ASN A 38 13.47 8.76 -12.23
N THR A 39 12.98 8.42 -11.03
CA THR A 39 13.50 7.26 -10.29
C THR A 39 13.00 5.95 -10.92
N ASP A 40 11.82 5.97 -11.55
CA ASP A 40 11.26 4.83 -12.26
C ASP A 40 11.70 4.80 -13.74
N ASN A 41 12.78 4.06 -14.00
CA ASN A 41 13.29 3.81 -15.35
C ASN A 41 12.60 2.62 -16.05
N SER A 42 11.39 2.23 -15.64
CA SER A 42 10.64 1.14 -16.28
C SER A 42 10.32 1.44 -17.75
N ASN A 43 10.00 2.69 -18.09
CA ASN A 43 9.59 3.09 -19.45
C ASN A 43 10.73 3.09 -20.48
N THR A 44 11.99 3.02 -20.07
CA THR A 44 13.16 3.01 -20.98
C THR A 44 13.63 1.60 -21.31
N LEU A 45 13.00 0.58 -20.72
CA LEU A 45 13.36 -0.81 -20.94
C LEU A 45 12.69 -1.37 -22.19
N GLN A 46 13.36 -2.33 -22.80
CA GLN A 46 12.73 -3.16 -23.82
C GLN A 46 11.60 -3.98 -23.18
N PRO A 47 10.49 -4.22 -23.90
CA PRO A 47 9.41 -5.08 -23.43
C PRO A 47 9.97 -6.44 -23.02
N LEU A 48 9.61 -6.92 -21.83
CA LEU A 48 10.00 -8.27 -21.40
C LEU A 48 9.33 -9.30 -22.32
N GLN A 49 10.08 -10.35 -22.67
CA GLN A 49 9.52 -11.50 -23.37
C GLN A 49 8.60 -12.26 -22.40
N ILE A 50 7.39 -12.55 -22.85
CA ILE A 50 6.43 -13.35 -22.06
C ILE A 50 7.01 -14.77 -21.95
N PRO A 51 7.21 -15.30 -20.73
CA PRO A 51 7.71 -16.66 -20.56
C PRO A 51 6.71 -17.64 -21.15
N GLN A 52 7.20 -18.71 -21.80
CA GLN A 52 6.33 -19.70 -22.43
C GLN A 52 5.46 -20.47 -21.44
N MET A 53 5.89 -20.55 -20.18
CA MET A 53 5.15 -21.21 -19.10
C MET A 53 5.18 -20.30 -17.87
N PRO A 54 4.23 -19.36 -17.74
CA PRO A 54 4.20 -18.45 -16.60
C PRO A 54 3.76 -19.20 -15.34
N ASP A 55 4.42 -18.90 -14.21
CA ASP A 55 4.02 -19.46 -12.91
C ASP A 55 2.69 -18.82 -12.47
N ALA A 56 1.69 -19.65 -12.18
CA ALA A 56 0.38 -19.19 -11.74
C ALA A 56 0.45 -18.35 -10.45
N TYR A 57 1.39 -18.65 -9.55
CA TYR A 57 1.57 -17.88 -8.31
C TYR A 57 2.19 -16.50 -8.55
N GLU A 58 3.10 -16.36 -9.52
CA GLU A 58 3.64 -15.05 -9.91
C GLU A 58 2.54 -14.16 -10.50
N ILE A 59 1.68 -14.73 -11.36
CA ILE A 59 0.52 -14.02 -11.93
C ILE A 59 -0.45 -13.60 -10.81
N ALA A 60 -0.73 -14.50 -9.87
CA ALA A 60 -1.58 -14.18 -8.73
C ALA A 60 -0.99 -13.03 -7.90
N TYR A 61 0.32 -13.07 -7.63
CA TYR A 61 1.00 -11.99 -6.92
C TYR A 61 0.95 -10.66 -7.67
N LEU A 62 1.10 -10.66 -9.00
CA LEU A 62 0.94 -9.45 -9.82
C LEU A 62 -0.48 -8.88 -9.75
N ARG A 63 -1.50 -9.74 -9.71
CA ARG A 63 -2.91 -9.32 -9.71
C ARG A 63 -3.34 -8.66 -8.41
N GLY A 64 -2.88 -9.15 -7.26
CA GLY A 64 -3.34 -8.64 -5.96
C GLY A 64 -2.46 -9.01 -4.78
N LYS A 65 -1.16 -9.19 -5.04
CA LYS A 65 -0.10 -9.48 -4.07
C LYS A 65 -0.38 -10.76 -3.27
N GLU A 66 -0.08 -10.74 -1.99
CA GLU A 66 -0.16 -11.90 -1.09
C GLU A 66 -1.58 -12.48 -1.04
N ASN A 67 -2.61 -11.62 -1.09
CA ASN A 67 -4.01 -12.04 -0.98
C ASN A 67 -4.43 -12.95 -2.14
N GLU A 68 -4.01 -12.64 -3.36
CA GLU A 68 -4.35 -13.43 -4.54
C GLU A 68 -3.54 -14.73 -4.60
N VAL A 69 -2.28 -14.72 -4.12
CA VAL A 69 -1.48 -15.94 -3.93
C VAL A 69 -2.16 -16.90 -2.95
N ILE A 70 -2.64 -16.40 -1.81
CA ILE A 70 -3.38 -17.20 -0.83
C ILE A 70 -4.69 -17.72 -1.43
N ARG A 71 -5.44 -16.89 -2.18
CA ARG A 71 -6.67 -17.34 -2.88
C ARG A 71 -6.40 -18.48 -3.83
N LEU A 72 -5.36 -18.37 -4.65
CA LEU A 72 -4.96 -19.42 -5.58
C LEU A 72 -4.51 -20.68 -4.85
N GLY A 73 -3.73 -20.54 -3.77
CA GLY A 73 -3.31 -21.67 -2.94
C GLY A 73 -4.48 -22.41 -2.31
N VAL A 74 -5.47 -21.69 -1.76
CA VAL A 74 -6.70 -22.30 -1.23
C VAL A 74 -7.53 -22.95 -2.33
N PHE A 75 -7.66 -22.31 -3.49
CA PHE A 75 -8.35 -22.88 -4.63
C PHE A 75 -7.72 -24.21 -5.06
N ASN A 76 -6.39 -24.26 -5.20
CA ASN A 76 -5.66 -25.48 -5.54
C ASN A 76 -5.83 -26.57 -4.47
N LEU A 77 -5.85 -26.21 -3.18
CA LEU A 77 -6.09 -27.16 -2.10
C LEU A 77 -7.52 -27.74 -2.13
N ILE A 78 -8.52 -26.95 -2.55
CA ILE A 78 -9.89 -27.42 -2.73
C ILE A 78 -9.96 -28.35 -3.95
N ASP A 79 -9.37 -27.94 -5.07
CA ASP A 79 -9.36 -28.69 -6.33
C ASP A 79 -8.68 -30.06 -6.18
N LYS A 80 -7.53 -30.10 -5.49
CA LYS A 80 -6.82 -31.35 -5.14
C LYS A 80 -7.50 -32.18 -4.04
N GLY A 81 -8.61 -31.69 -3.47
CA GLY A 81 -9.40 -32.42 -2.48
C GLY A 81 -8.81 -32.44 -1.07
N TYR A 82 -7.92 -31.52 -0.72
CA TYR A 82 -7.42 -31.37 0.66
C TYR A 82 -8.39 -30.60 1.55
N LEU A 83 -9.02 -29.57 0.97
CA LEU A 83 -10.01 -28.75 1.63
C LEU A 83 -11.38 -28.93 0.98
N GLN A 84 -12.42 -28.61 1.73
CA GLN A 84 -13.79 -28.53 1.23
C GLN A 84 -14.46 -27.25 1.72
N LEU A 85 -15.33 -26.70 0.89
CA LEU A 85 -16.16 -25.57 1.26
C LEU A 85 -17.41 -26.11 1.97
N GLY A 86 -17.52 -25.85 3.27
CA GLY A 86 -18.77 -25.99 4.01
C GLY A 86 -19.74 -24.85 3.68
N THR A 87 -20.86 -24.76 4.38
CA THR A 87 -21.89 -23.74 4.10
C THR A 87 -21.35 -22.31 4.16
N ILE A 88 -20.44 -22.03 5.11
CA ILE A 88 -19.85 -20.69 5.29
C ILE A 88 -18.36 -20.72 5.71
N TYR A 89 -17.75 -21.91 5.80
CA TYR A 89 -16.39 -22.10 6.29
C TYR A 89 -15.56 -22.99 5.38
N LEU A 90 -14.24 -22.80 5.43
CA LEU A 90 -13.27 -23.73 4.87
C LEU A 90 -12.93 -24.79 5.92
N GLU A 91 -13.04 -26.05 5.53
CA GLU A 91 -12.81 -27.20 6.39
C GLU A 91 -11.88 -28.20 5.72
N LYS A 92 -11.18 -28.99 6.54
CA LYS A 92 -10.37 -30.11 6.08
C LYS A 92 -11.27 -31.23 5.57
N ARG A 93 -10.99 -31.79 4.39
CA ARG A 93 -11.72 -32.97 3.90
C ARG A 93 -11.29 -34.20 4.71
N ALA A 94 -12.24 -35.01 5.18
CA ALA A 94 -11.95 -36.19 6.01
C ALA A 94 -11.07 -37.24 5.30
N SER A 95 -11.21 -37.37 3.98
CA SER A 95 -10.40 -38.24 3.12
C SER A 95 -9.51 -37.39 2.21
N HIS A 96 -8.59 -36.64 2.81
CA HIS A 96 -7.60 -35.86 2.06
C HIS A 96 -6.38 -36.74 1.68
N PRO A 97 -5.69 -36.47 0.56
CA PRO A 97 -4.43 -37.15 0.23
C PRO A 97 -3.29 -36.80 1.19
N ASP A 98 -2.15 -37.49 1.10
CA ASP A 98 -0.98 -37.20 1.93
C ASP A 98 -0.47 -35.75 1.70
N PRO A 99 -0.42 -34.90 2.74
CA PRO A 99 0.10 -33.52 2.66
C PRO A 99 1.57 -33.42 2.26
N SER A 100 2.34 -34.52 2.31
CA SER A 100 3.76 -34.53 1.96
C SER A 100 4.03 -34.24 0.49
N SER A 101 3.03 -34.45 -0.38
CA SER A 101 3.10 -34.17 -1.82
C SER A 101 2.79 -32.71 -2.20
N LEU A 102 2.34 -31.89 -1.23
CA LEU A 102 2.00 -30.50 -1.47
C LEU A 102 3.27 -29.62 -1.61
N PRO A 103 3.26 -28.63 -2.51
CA PRO A 103 4.24 -27.54 -2.51
C PRO A 103 4.32 -26.85 -1.14
N ASN A 104 5.48 -26.29 -0.80
CA ASN A 104 5.72 -25.68 0.52
C ASN A 104 4.66 -24.64 0.94
N LEU A 105 4.24 -23.80 0.00
CA LEU A 105 3.17 -22.81 0.23
C LEU A 105 1.84 -23.49 0.57
N GLU A 106 1.38 -24.41 -0.29
CA GLU A 106 0.11 -25.13 -0.08
C GLU A 106 0.14 -25.96 1.21
N LYS A 107 1.30 -26.55 1.54
CA LYS A 107 1.51 -27.30 2.79
C LYS A 107 1.41 -26.40 4.02
N SER A 108 1.99 -25.20 3.96
CA SER A 108 1.88 -24.16 5.01
C SER A 108 0.42 -23.73 5.19
N LEU A 109 -0.24 -23.37 4.08
CA LEU A 109 -1.66 -22.98 4.06
C LEU A 109 -2.55 -24.07 4.66
N PHE A 110 -2.38 -25.31 4.22
CA PHE A 110 -3.13 -26.46 4.71
C PHE A 110 -2.90 -26.70 6.20
N GLY A 111 -1.64 -26.65 6.66
CA GLY A 111 -1.30 -26.82 8.07
C GLY A 111 -1.91 -25.74 8.96
N TRP A 112 -1.89 -24.48 8.52
CA TRP A 112 -2.51 -23.38 9.25
C TRP A 112 -4.04 -23.55 9.35
N ILE A 113 -4.71 -23.87 8.23
CA ILE A 113 -6.18 -24.06 8.20
C ILE A 113 -6.57 -25.25 9.10
N SER A 114 -5.77 -26.32 9.07
CA SER A 114 -5.98 -27.50 9.92
C SER A 114 -5.88 -27.15 11.41
N GLN A 115 -4.83 -26.41 11.81
CA GLN A 115 -4.64 -25.98 13.20
C GLN A 115 -5.80 -25.10 13.71
N GLN A 116 -6.30 -24.19 12.89
CA GLN A 116 -7.44 -23.34 13.26
C GLN A 116 -8.75 -24.12 13.39
N THR A 117 -8.91 -25.20 12.62
CA THR A 117 -10.10 -26.05 12.68
C THR A 117 -10.12 -26.92 13.94
N GLU A 118 -8.96 -27.44 14.36
CA GLU A 118 -8.83 -28.31 15.54
C GLU A 118 -8.98 -27.55 16.87
N THR A 119 -8.43 -26.33 16.97
CA THR A 119 -8.43 -25.54 18.23
C THR A 119 -9.84 -25.16 18.71
N VAL A 120 -10.85 -25.20 17.85
CA VAL A 120 -12.23 -24.81 18.19
C VAL A 120 -13.02 -25.96 18.84
N ILE A 121 -12.52 -27.22 18.78
CA ILE A 121 -13.28 -28.40 19.20
C ILE A 121 -13.23 -28.64 20.74
N GLU A 122 -12.24 -28.10 21.46
CA GLU A 122 -12.02 -28.46 22.87
C GLU A 122 -12.86 -27.69 23.91
N ASN A 123 -13.50 -26.56 23.54
CA ASN A 123 -14.24 -25.74 24.49
C ASN A 123 -15.78 -25.76 24.26
N SER A 124 -16.42 -26.76 24.88
CA SER A 124 -17.79 -26.73 25.45
C SER A 124 -19.03 -26.88 24.54
N VAL A 125 -19.64 -28.08 24.64
CA VAL A 125 -21.10 -28.41 24.79
C VAL A 125 -22.08 -28.01 23.67
N THR A 126 -21.73 -27.13 22.75
CA THR A 126 -22.54 -26.81 21.59
C THR A 126 -21.70 -27.05 20.35
N LYS A 127 -22.15 -27.98 19.50
CA LYS A 127 -21.54 -28.37 18.21
C LYS A 127 -21.52 -27.16 17.26
N THR A 128 -20.61 -26.23 17.54
CA THR A 128 -20.46 -24.97 16.82
C THR A 128 -19.60 -25.26 15.61
N ILE A 129 -20.13 -24.92 14.44
CA ILE A 129 -19.54 -25.22 13.13
C ILE A 129 -18.08 -24.75 13.10
N THR A 130 -17.16 -25.69 12.98
CA THR A 130 -15.70 -25.48 13.08
C THR A 130 -15.11 -25.27 11.70
N GLY A 131 -14.73 -24.05 11.38
CA GLY A 131 -13.92 -23.78 10.19
C GLY A 131 -13.55 -22.30 10.07
N VAL A 132 -12.70 -21.99 9.10
CA VAL A 132 -12.20 -20.62 8.90
C VAL A 132 -13.10 -19.89 7.90
N LYS A 133 -13.63 -18.71 8.27
CA LYS A 133 -14.32 -17.87 7.29
C LYS A 133 -13.32 -17.35 6.26
N PRO A 134 -13.60 -17.44 4.95
CA PRO A 134 -12.72 -16.92 3.92
C PRO A 134 -12.33 -15.44 4.14
N SER A 135 -13.24 -14.62 4.66
CA SER A 135 -12.96 -13.21 4.97
C SER A 135 -11.96 -12.99 6.10
N GLN A 136 -11.86 -13.94 7.04
CA GLN A 136 -10.90 -13.90 8.14
C GLN A 136 -9.52 -14.40 7.70
N LEU A 137 -9.49 -15.41 6.82
CA LEU A 137 -8.27 -15.99 6.25
C LEU A 137 -7.29 -14.91 5.77
N PHE A 138 -7.77 -13.98 4.93
CA PHE A 138 -6.94 -12.93 4.33
C PHE A 138 -6.43 -11.89 5.33
N ARG A 139 -7.08 -11.74 6.49
CA ARG A 139 -6.63 -10.81 7.53
C ARG A 139 -5.54 -11.44 8.41
N THR A 140 -5.71 -12.70 8.79
CA THR A 140 -4.82 -13.38 9.74
C THR A 140 -3.57 -13.98 9.10
N MET A 141 -3.65 -14.46 7.86
CA MET A 141 -2.49 -15.05 7.17
C MET A 141 -1.46 -14.02 6.67
N ASN A 142 -1.88 -12.77 6.48
CA ASN A 142 -1.03 -11.69 5.93
C ASN A 142 0.26 -11.44 6.77
N ILE A 143 0.32 -11.95 8.00
CA ILE A 143 1.47 -11.75 8.89
C ILE A 143 2.50 -12.88 8.79
N ARG A 144 2.07 -14.13 8.57
CA ARG A 144 2.94 -15.32 8.74
C ARG A 144 3.52 -15.85 7.42
N GLU A 145 2.85 -15.58 6.29
CA GLU A 145 3.27 -16.11 4.98
C GLU A 145 4.02 -15.10 4.10
N LYS A 146 4.36 -13.92 4.64
CA LYS A 146 5.20 -12.96 3.91
C LYS A 146 6.49 -13.60 3.39
N THR A 147 7.08 -14.49 4.17
CA THR A 147 8.31 -15.22 3.80
C THR A 147 8.18 -16.04 2.51
N TYR A 148 7.00 -16.60 2.21
CA TYR A 148 6.80 -17.34 0.95
C TYR A 148 6.51 -16.40 -0.22
N CYS A 149 5.87 -15.27 0.05
CA CYS A 149 5.59 -14.25 -0.97
C CYS A 149 6.83 -13.40 -1.33
N GLU A 150 7.80 -13.30 -0.42
CA GLU A 150 9.07 -12.59 -0.64
C GLU A 150 9.83 -13.14 -1.87
N GLY A 151 9.81 -14.45 -2.10
CA GLY A 151 10.43 -15.04 -3.29
C GLY A 151 9.81 -14.53 -4.59
N TYR A 152 8.47 -14.54 -4.67
CA TYR A 152 7.74 -14.02 -5.82
C TYR A 152 7.96 -12.51 -5.98
N GLN A 153 7.93 -11.75 -4.88
CA GLN A 153 8.21 -10.32 -4.90
C GLN A 153 9.62 -10.04 -5.45
N GLN A 154 10.65 -10.75 -4.97
CA GLN A 154 12.03 -10.56 -5.43
C GLN A 154 12.20 -10.89 -6.92
N ILE A 155 11.57 -11.97 -7.40
CA ILE A 155 11.60 -12.33 -8.82
C ILE A 155 10.94 -11.24 -9.67
N LEU A 156 9.76 -10.78 -9.26
CA LEU A 156 9.02 -9.73 -9.95
C LEU A 156 9.73 -8.37 -9.87
N GLU A 157 10.38 -8.05 -8.76
CA GLU A 157 11.21 -6.84 -8.59
C GLU A 157 12.44 -6.91 -9.50
N LYS A 158 13.12 -8.07 -9.55
CA LYS A 158 14.26 -8.30 -10.46
C LYS A 158 13.84 -8.12 -11.92
N ASN A 159 12.66 -8.59 -12.26
CA ASN A 159 12.05 -8.43 -13.58
C ASN A 159 11.40 -7.06 -13.79
N ARG A 160 11.44 -6.17 -12.79
CA ARG A 160 10.83 -4.83 -12.79
C ARG A 160 9.33 -4.82 -13.14
N LEU A 161 8.63 -5.89 -12.78
CA LEU A 161 7.17 -6.03 -12.96
C LEU A 161 6.39 -5.47 -11.76
N VAL A 162 7.06 -5.21 -10.65
CA VAL A 162 6.49 -4.53 -9.47
C VAL A 162 7.38 -3.37 -9.05
N THR A 163 6.74 -2.33 -8.52
CA THR A 163 7.42 -1.12 -8.05
C THR A 163 8.31 -1.45 -6.86
N SER A 164 9.62 -1.34 -7.05
CA SER A 164 10.64 -1.64 -6.03
C SER A 164 10.41 -0.80 -4.76
N GLU A 165 10.65 -1.42 -3.60
CA GLU A 165 10.59 -0.75 -2.30
C GLU A 165 11.44 0.52 -2.23
N LYS A 166 12.56 0.57 -2.96
CA LYS A 166 13.39 1.78 -3.07
C LYS A 166 12.61 2.97 -3.67
N VAL A 167 11.80 2.74 -4.70
CA VAL A 167 11.00 3.80 -5.34
C VAL A 167 9.92 4.28 -4.38
N LYS A 168 9.29 3.37 -3.64
CA LYS A 168 8.30 3.73 -2.61
C LYS A 168 8.93 4.54 -1.48
N GLN A 169 10.13 4.16 -1.01
CA GLN A 169 10.86 4.90 0.01
C GLN A 169 11.25 6.30 -0.47
N VAL A 170 11.72 6.44 -1.71
CA VAL A 170 12.02 7.74 -2.32
C VAL A 170 10.74 8.58 -2.43
N ALA A 171 9.65 8.00 -2.92
CA ALA A 171 8.36 8.69 -3.04
C ALA A 171 7.84 9.19 -1.69
N TRP A 172 7.95 8.37 -0.63
CA TRP A 172 7.62 8.75 0.73
C TRP A 172 8.51 9.87 1.26
N GLY A 173 9.82 9.77 1.06
CA GLY A 173 10.78 10.80 1.48
C GLY A 173 10.51 12.14 0.80
N VAL A 174 10.42 12.14 -0.53
CA VAL A 174 10.16 13.33 -1.34
C VAL A 174 8.80 13.95 -1.00
N GLY A 175 7.74 13.12 -0.91
CA GLY A 175 6.40 13.58 -0.54
C GLY A 175 6.34 14.18 0.85
N THR A 176 7.02 13.58 1.84
CA THR A 176 7.07 14.09 3.22
C THR A 176 7.82 15.42 3.27
N SER A 177 8.96 15.53 2.59
CA SER A 177 9.71 16.80 2.50
C SER A 177 8.91 17.90 1.83
N GLY A 178 8.21 17.60 0.73
CA GLY A 178 7.32 18.55 0.05
C GLY A 178 6.15 19.00 0.93
N ALA A 179 5.52 18.06 1.65
CA ALA A 179 4.42 18.37 2.57
C ALA A 179 4.89 19.27 3.71
N LEU A 180 6.03 18.94 4.32
CA LEU A 180 6.61 19.73 5.41
C LEU A 180 6.96 21.15 4.95
N PHE A 181 7.52 21.30 3.75
CA PHE A 181 7.79 22.61 3.16
C PHE A 181 6.51 23.46 3.00
N LEU A 182 5.44 22.88 2.43
CA LEU A 182 4.17 23.59 2.25
C LEU A 182 3.51 23.96 3.59
N ILE A 183 3.53 23.05 4.57
CA ILE A 183 2.99 23.28 5.92
C ILE A 183 3.77 24.38 6.62
N CYS A 184 5.11 24.37 6.56
CA CYS A 184 5.94 25.41 7.14
C CYS A 184 5.63 26.79 6.53
N LEU A 185 5.45 26.87 5.21
CA LEU A 185 5.17 28.13 4.53
C LEU A 185 3.78 28.69 4.89
N VAL A 186 2.75 27.83 4.94
CA VAL A 186 1.41 28.22 5.37
C VAL A 186 1.39 28.58 6.85
N GLY A 187 2.00 27.76 7.70
CA GLY A 187 2.09 27.98 9.14
C GLY A 187 2.78 29.30 9.48
N TYR A 188 3.88 29.62 8.78
CA TYR A 188 4.55 30.90 8.87
C TYR A 188 3.60 32.07 8.55
N LYS A 189 2.85 31.99 7.44
CA LYS A 189 1.94 33.08 7.06
C LYS A 189 0.77 33.23 8.04
N VAL A 190 0.21 32.14 8.52
CA VAL A 190 -0.88 32.16 9.51
C VAL A 190 -0.39 32.79 10.82
N ALA A 191 0.83 32.46 11.27
CA ALA A 191 1.42 33.07 12.45
C ALA A 191 1.61 34.59 12.31
N VAL A 192 2.09 35.05 11.15
CA VAL A 192 2.23 36.50 10.85
C VAL A 192 0.86 37.19 10.76
N ALA A 193 -0.13 36.57 10.11
CA ALA A 193 -1.47 37.13 10.02
C ALA A 193 -2.11 37.27 11.41
N SER A 194 -1.94 36.25 12.26
CA SER A 194 -2.43 36.25 13.64
C SER A 194 -1.77 37.33 14.49
N SER A 195 -0.45 37.54 14.37
CA SER A 195 0.26 38.58 15.14
C SER A 195 -0.12 40.00 14.68
N GLN A 196 -0.61 40.14 13.44
CA GLN A 196 -1.09 41.40 12.88
C GLN A 196 -2.62 41.60 13.06
N GLY A 197 -3.30 40.73 13.80
CA GLY A 197 -4.74 40.83 14.05
C GLY A 197 -5.62 40.56 12.83
N ARG A 198 -5.09 39.90 11.79
CA ARG A 198 -5.81 39.57 10.56
C ARG A 198 -6.38 38.16 10.66
N HIS A 199 -7.70 38.03 10.47
CA HIS A 199 -8.39 36.73 10.54
C HIS A 199 -8.72 36.12 9.17
N ASN A 200 -8.39 36.81 8.08
CA ASN A 200 -8.74 36.40 6.70
C ASN A 200 -7.79 35.31 6.15
N VAL A 201 -7.60 34.21 6.89
CA VAL A 201 -6.70 33.09 6.52
C VAL A 201 -7.44 31.84 6.01
N GLY A 202 -8.78 31.85 6.04
CA GLY A 202 -9.59 30.67 5.68
C GLY A 202 -9.30 30.12 4.27
N PHE A 203 -9.21 30.99 3.26
CA PHE A 203 -8.88 30.59 1.89
C PHE A 203 -7.51 29.91 1.78
N LEU A 204 -6.51 30.39 2.53
CA LEU A 204 -5.18 29.78 2.54
C LEU A 204 -5.20 28.37 3.12
N ILE A 205 -6.00 28.14 4.18
CA ILE A 205 -6.14 26.82 4.79
C ILE A 205 -6.77 25.83 3.79
N VAL A 206 -7.87 26.24 3.13
CA VAL A 206 -8.53 25.40 2.12
C VAL A 206 -7.58 25.07 0.98
N LEU A 207 -6.87 26.06 0.45
CA LEU A 207 -5.91 25.86 -0.63
C LEU A 207 -4.75 24.96 -0.20
N SER A 208 -4.29 25.07 1.04
CA SER A 208 -3.26 24.18 1.61
C SER A 208 -3.70 22.71 1.65
N ILE A 209 -4.95 22.46 2.08
CA ILE A 209 -5.50 21.10 2.10
C ILE A 209 -5.56 20.53 0.68
N ILE A 210 -6.04 21.30 -0.30
CA ILE A 210 -6.09 20.89 -1.71
C ILE A 210 -4.68 20.58 -2.23
N SER A 211 -3.71 21.46 -1.97
CA SER A 211 -2.31 21.26 -2.38
C SER A 211 -1.70 20.00 -1.75
N LEU A 212 -1.99 19.70 -0.48
CA LEU A 212 -1.50 18.49 0.18
C LEU A 212 -2.12 17.23 -0.42
N ILE A 213 -3.42 17.23 -0.72
CA ILE A 213 -4.08 16.11 -1.40
C ILE A 213 -3.48 15.91 -2.80
N ALA A 214 -3.30 16.99 -3.56
CA ALA A 214 -2.68 16.94 -4.89
C ALA A 214 -1.24 16.41 -4.81
N LEU A 215 -0.46 16.82 -3.81
CA LEU A 215 0.88 16.30 -3.56
C LEU A 215 0.88 14.81 -3.23
N ILE A 216 -0.03 14.35 -2.36
CA ILE A 216 -0.16 12.92 -2.03
C ILE A 216 -0.46 12.10 -3.29
N ILE A 217 -1.40 12.56 -4.12
CA ILE A 217 -1.75 11.90 -5.39
C ILE A 217 -0.54 11.89 -6.35
N ALA A 218 0.15 13.02 -6.48
CA ALA A 218 1.32 13.15 -7.35
C ALA A 218 2.51 12.30 -6.89
N CYS A 219 2.61 12.03 -5.58
CA CYS A 219 3.64 11.19 -5.00
C CYS A 219 3.26 9.70 -4.90
N VAL A 220 2.10 9.29 -5.41
CA VAL A 220 1.79 7.87 -5.56
C VAL A 220 2.77 7.28 -6.57
N PRO A 221 3.63 6.32 -6.17
CA PRO A 221 4.53 5.69 -7.11
C PRO A 221 3.72 4.96 -8.18
N PRO A 222 4.18 4.96 -9.43
CA PRO A 222 3.46 4.31 -10.53
C PRO A 222 3.37 2.79 -10.38
#